data_AF-A0A1G7EY95-F1
#
_entry.id   AF-A0A1G7EY95-F1
#
_cell.length_a   1.000
_cell.length_b   1.000
_cell.length_c   1.000
_cell.angle_alpha   90.00
_cell.angle_beta   90.00
_cell.angle_gamma   90.00
#
_symmetry.space_group_name_H-M   'P 1'
#
loop_
_entity.id
_entity.type
_entity.pdbx_description
1 polymer ?
#
loop_
_entity_poly.entity_id
_entity_poly.type
_entity_poly.pdbx_seq_one_letter_code
_entity_poly.pdbx_strand_id
1 'polypeptide(L)'
;MQTTSWTILLILNILWFGMGAFHFSWRSEAAARMLVPRDQRASPLFHTLGGALRFLGGLNLAFMVLCALLLLFAGLFPERRQLALFAAAVAVAHASQFAVNIPMIGKRRRNEPGAWPVLEGPMTFIFATDCALMAANGLFAVWNAL
;
A
#
# COMPACT_ATOMS: atom_id res chain seq x y z
N MET A 1 -7.17 12.52 21.40
CA MET A 1 -7.48 11.35 22.26
C MET A 1 -7.28 10.10 21.43
N GLN A 2 -6.53 9.12 21.95
CA GLN A 2 -6.33 7.84 21.28
C GLN A 2 -7.58 6.97 21.47
N THR A 3 -8.32 6.74 20.40
CA THR A 3 -9.48 5.82 20.42
C THR A 3 -9.02 4.40 20.10
N THR A 4 -9.79 3.40 20.54
CA THR A 4 -9.53 2.00 20.18
C THR A 4 -9.50 1.81 18.67
N SER A 5 -10.43 2.45 17.94
CA SER A 5 -10.50 2.41 16.48
C SER A 5 -9.24 3.01 15.82
N TRP A 6 -8.73 4.13 16.32
CA TRP A 6 -7.50 4.74 15.81
C TRP A 6 -6.30 3.84 16.02
N THR A 7 -6.16 3.27 17.22
CA THR A 7 -5.07 2.34 17.55
C THR A 7 -5.08 1.10 16.66
N ILE A 8 -6.24 0.47 16.48
CA ILE A 8 -6.38 -0.71 15.60
C ILE A 8 -5.99 -0.34 14.17
N LEU A 9 -6.48 0.78 13.68
CA LEU A 9 -6.21 1.23 12.31
C LEU A 9 -4.71 1.48 12.09
N LEU A 10 -4.03 2.16 13.03
CA LEU A 10 -2.58 2.35 12.97
C LEU A 10 -1.82 1.03 12.99
N ILE A 11 -2.19 0.08 13.85
CA ILE A 11 -1.54 -1.24 13.91
C ILE A 11 -1.68 -1.98 12.58
N LEU A 12 -2.88 -1.98 11.98
CA LEU A 12 -3.10 -2.61 10.68
C LEU A 12 -2.26 -1.95 9.57
N ASN A 13 -2.19 -0.62 9.54
CA ASN A 13 -1.34 0.11 8.60
C ASN A 13 0.15 -0.20 8.83
N ILE A 14 0.63 -0.23 10.08
CA ILE A 14 2.02 -0.59 10.42
C ILE A 14 2.33 -2.00 9.90
N LEU A 15 1.46 -2.97 10.15
CA LEU A 15 1.68 -4.34 9.69
C LEU A 15 1.70 -4.43 8.17
N TRP A 16 0.76 -3.76 7.50
CA TRP A 16 0.66 -3.82 6.05
C TRP A 16 1.82 -3.10 5.34
N PHE A 17 2.11 -1.86 5.71
CA PHE A 17 3.25 -1.13 5.19
C PHE A 17 4.58 -1.80 5.59
N GLY A 18 4.68 -2.40 6.77
CA GLY A 18 5.84 -3.18 7.19
C GLY A 18 6.06 -4.43 6.33
N MET A 19 4.99 -5.16 6.01
CA MET A 19 5.06 -6.27 5.06
C MET A 19 5.46 -5.80 3.66
N GLY A 20 4.91 -4.68 3.19
CA GLY A 20 5.30 -4.05 1.93
C GLY A 20 6.78 -3.67 1.91
N ALA A 21 7.26 -3.01 2.97
CA ALA A 21 8.67 -2.63 3.12
C ALA A 21 9.58 -3.86 3.06
N PHE A 22 9.28 -4.90 3.85
CA PHE A 22 10.05 -6.13 3.86
C PHE A 22 10.03 -6.83 2.50
N HIS A 23 8.85 -6.98 1.90
CA HIS A 23 8.69 -7.71 0.64
C HIS A 23 9.38 -6.99 -0.52
N PHE A 24 9.15 -5.69 -0.68
CA PHE A 24 9.68 -4.92 -1.81
C PHE A 24 11.15 -4.54 -1.65
N SER A 25 11.66 -4.37 -0.43
CA SER A 25 13.09 -4.07 -0.21
C SER A 25 13.96 -5.32 -0.07
N TRP A 26 13.57 -6.26 0.81
CA TRP A 26 14.42 -7.41 1.14
C TRP A 26 14.19 -8.61 0.22
N ARG A 27 12.95 -8.78 -0.28
CA ARG A 27 12.57 -9.85 -1.21
C ARG A 27 12.23 -9.31 -2.61
N SER A 28 12.96 -8.28 -3.04
CA SER A 28 12.61 -7.50 -4.23
C SER A 28 12.58 -8.32 -5.53
N GLU A 29 13.41 -9.36 -5.66
CA GLU A 29 13.30 -10.31 -6.77
C GLU A 29 12.02 -11.15 -6.72
N ALA A 30 11.60 -11.59 -5.53
CA ALA A 30 10.34 -12.33 -5.38
C ALA A 30 9.15 -11.42 -5.72
N ALA A 31 9.19 -10.16 -5.34
CA ALA A 31 8.22 -9.15 -5.74
C ALA A 31 8.23 -8.93 -7.26
N ALA A 32 9.40 -8.85 -7.90
CA ALA A 32 9.50 -8.73 -9.35
C ALA A 32 8.86 -9.93 -10.08
N ARG A 33 8.95 -11.14 -9.52
CA ARG A 33 8.28 -12.34 -10.09
C ARG A 33 6.75 -12.25 -10.07
N MET A 34 6.15 -11.38 -9.25
CA MET A 34 4.71 -11.13 -9.27
C MET A 34 4.29 -10.28 -10.46
N LEU A 35 5.20 -9.44 -10.97
CA LEU A 35 4.95 -8.53 -12.09
C LEU A 35 5.42 -9.11 -13.42
N VAL A 36 6.50 -9.90 -13.41
CA VAL A 36 7.17 -10.38 -14.64
C VAL A 36 6.85 -11.85 -14.92
N PRO A 37 6.26 -12.17 -16.10
CA PRO A 37 6.03 -13.52 -16.59
C PRO A 37 7.31 -14.38 -16.62
N ARG A 38 7.19 -15.69 -16.43
CA ARG A 38 8.35 -16.60 -16.27
C ARG A 38 9.32 -16.56 -17.45
N ASP A 39 8.78 -16.52 -18.66
CA ASP A 39 9.49 -16.46 -19.94
C ASP A 39 10.29 -15.15 -20.15
N GLN A 40 9.93 -14.07 -19.45
CA GLN A 40 10.58 -12.76 -19.56
C GLN A 40 11.64 -12.50 -18.48
N ARG A 41 11.81 -13.42 -17.52
CA ARG A 41 12.72 -13.22 -16.36
C ARG A 41 14.21 -13.31 -16.69
N ALA A 42 14.56 -13.89 -17.84
CA ALA A 42 15.93 -13.89 -18.33
C ALA A 42 16.39 -12.50 -18.84
N SER A 43 15.45 -11.56 -19.03
CA SER A 43 15.77 -10.20 -19.44
C SER A 43 16.53 -9.46 -18.34
N PRO A 44 17.57 -8.67 -18.66
CA PRO A 44 18.24 -7.77 -17.70
C PRO A 44 17.26 -6.82 -17.00
N LEU A 45 16.15 -6.47 -17.66
CA LEU A 45 15.11 -5.61 -17.10
C LEU A 45 14.43 -6.21 -15.87
N PHE A 46 14.44 -7.53 -15.71
CA PHE A 46 13.93 -8.19 -14.51
C PHE A 46 14.71 -7.75 -13.26
N HIS A 47 16.04 -7.70 -13.34
CA HIS A 47 16.89 -7.26 -12.23
C HIS A 47 16.78 -5.75 -12.00
N THR A 48 16.68 -4.95 -13.06
CA THR A 48 16.41 -3.51 -12.94
C THR A 48 15.10 -3.24 -12.22
N LEU A 49 14.02 -3.98 -12.57
CA LEU A 49 12.75 -3.89 -11.88
C LEU A 49 12.86 -4.33 -10.42
N GLY A 50 13.56 -5.43 -10.14
CA GLY A 50 13.86 -5.86 -8.78
C GLY A 50 14.60 -4.80 -7.96
N GLY A 51 15.54 -4.05 -8.57
CA GLY A 51 16.19 -2.89 -7.96
C GLY A 51 15.21 -1.74 -7.72
N ALA A 52 14.38 -1.41 -8.72
CA ALA A 52 13.38 -0.35 -8.64
C ALA A 52 12.34 -0.60 -7.52
N LEU A 53 11.94 -1.85 -7.32
CA LEU A 53 11.01 -2.24 -6.25
C LEU A 53 11.56 -1.95 -4.85
N ARG A 54 12.89 -1.89 -4.66
CA ARG A 54 13.45 -1.51 -3.36
C ARG A 54 13.07 -0.09 -2.95
N PHE A 55 12.93 0.82 -3.91
CA PHE A 55 12.42 2.18 -3.66
C PHE A 55 10.97 2.15 -3.20
N LEU A 56 10.12 1.31 -3.82
CA LEU A 56 8.74 1.09 -3.36
C LEU A 56 8.72 0.57 -1.92
N GLY A 57 9.63 -0.34 -1.56
CA GLY A 57 9.78 -0.80 -0.18
C GLY A 57 10.22 0.31 0.78
N GLY A 58 11.08 1.24 0.34
CA GLY A 58 11.44 2.43 1.11
C GLY A 58 10.25 3.37 1.37
N LEU A 59 9.38 3.58 0.38
CA LEU A 59 8.14 4.35 0.56
C LEU A 59 7.20 3.68 1.56
N ASN A 60 7.03 2.36 1.47
CA ASN A 60 6.26 1.59 2.45
C ASN A 60 6.86 1.73 3.86
N LEU A 61 8.20 1.65 3.99
CA LEU A 61 8.87 1.83 5.28
C LEU A 61 8.57 3.21 5.89
N ALA A 62 8.59 4.27 5.08
CA ALA A 62 8.26 5.61 5.55
C ALA A 62 6.85 5.70 6.14
N PHE A 63 5.84 5.13 5.47
CA PHE A 63 4.48 5.09 5.98
C PHE A 63 4.32 4.18 7.21
N MET A 64 5.02 3.05 7.27
CA MET A 64 5.07 2.21 8.47
C MET A 64 5.60 3.01 9.66
N VAL A 65 6.72 3.72 9.49
CA VAL A 65 7.32 4.55 10.54
C VAL A 65 6.38 5.68 10.93
N LEU A 66 5.76 6.37 9.97
CA LEU A 66 4.77 7.41 10.25
C LEU A 66 3.64 6.87 11.15
N CYS A 67 3.03 5.74 10.79
CA CYS A 67 1.97 5.15 11.59
C CYS A 67 2.44 4.72 12.99
N ALA A 68 3.67 4.19 13.10
CA ALA A 68 4.27 3.85 14.41
C ALA A 68 4.52 5.10 15.26
N LEU A 69 5.00 6.19 14.68
CA LEU A 69 5.20 7.46 15.38
C LEU A 69 3.86 8.06 15.85
N LEU A 70 2.83 8.03 15.00
CA LEU A 70 1.48 8.47 15.39
C LEU A 70 0.90 7.64 16.54
N LEU A 71 1.27 6.35 16.62
CA LEU A 71 0.87 5.47 17.71
C LEU A 71 1.62 5.77 19.01
N LEU A 72 2.95 5.90 18.93
CA LEU A 72 3.82 6.12 20.10
C LEU A 72 3.70 7.53 20.68
N PHE A 73 3.48 8.52 19.82
CA PHE A 73 3.41 9.93 20.17
C PHE A 73 1.98 10.49 20.05
N ALA A 74 0.97 9.65 20.34
CA ALA A 74 -0.44 10.02 20.24
C ALA A 74 -0.83 11.28 21.04
N GLY A 75 -0.07 11.61 22.09
CA GLY A 75 -0.27 12.82 22.90
C GLY A 75 0.02 14.13 22.15
N LEU A 76 0.81 14.10 21.07
CA LEU A 76 1.14 15.29 20.26
C LEU A 76 -0.02 15.76 19.39
N PHE A 77 -0.99 14.88 19.11
CA PHE A 77 -2.12 15.15 18.20
C PHE A 77 -3.46 14.88 18.89
N PRO A 78 -3.85 15.72 19.86
CA PRO A 78 -5.03 15.46 20.68
C PRO A 78 -6.35 15.66 19.94
N GLU A 79 -6.37 16.46 18.86
CA GLU A 79 -7.59 16.86 18.17
C GLU A 79 -8.06 15.81 17.16
N ARG A 80 -9.38 15.55 17.13
CA ARG A 80 -9.99 14.60 16.19
C ARG A 80 -9.70 14.94 14.73
N ARG A 81 -9.68 16.23 14.40
CA ARG A 81 -9.38 16.72 13.04
C ARG A 81 -7.95 16.43 12.60
N GLN A 82 -6.98 16.42 13.52
CA GLN A 82 -5.61 16.02 13.21
C GLN A 82 -5.56 14.53 12.86
N LEU A 83 -6.26 13.69 13.64
CA LEU A 83 -6.36 12.25 13.34
C LEU A 83 -7.04 12.01 11.98
N ALA A 84 -8.09 12.76 11.68
CA ALA A 84 -8.77 12.70 10.38
C ALA A 84 -7.83 13.04 9.22
N LEU A 85 -6.99 14.07 9.37
CA LEU A 85 -5.99 14.45 8.38
C LEU A 85 -4.98 13.32 8.13
N PHE A 86 -4.44 12.71 9.19
CA PHE A 86 -3.50 11.59 9.04
C PHE A 86 -4.16 10.37 8.41
N ALA A 87 -5.38 10.01 8.84
CA ALA A 87 -6.13 8.92 8.25
C ALA A 87 -6.40 9.18 6.76
N ALA A 88 -6.78 10.41 6.37
CA ALA A 88 -6.96 10.77 4.98
C ALA A 88 -5.66 10.61 4.16
N ALA A 89 -4.52 11.06 4.69
CA ALA A 89 -3.23 10.92 4.02
C ALA A 89 -2.86 9.43 3.80
N VAL A 90 -3.08 8.57 4.82
CA VAL A 90 -2.87 7.13 4.70
C VAL A 90 -3.85 6.49 3.71
N ALA A 91 -5.12 6.91 3.72
CA ALA A 91 -6.11 6.44 2.75
C ALA A 91 -5.66 6.74 1.31
N VAL A 92 -5.15 7.95 1.05
CA VAL A 92 -4.61 8.35 -0.25
C VAL A 92 -3.40 7.50 -0.64
N ALA A 93 -2.52 7.16 0.31
CA ALA A 93 -1.38 6.30 0.04
C ALA A 93 -1.83 4.93 -0.51
N HIS A 94 -2.81 4.28 0.13
CA HIS A 94 -3.41 3.04 -0.39
C HIS A 94 -4.14 3.27 -1.72
N ALA A 95 -4.88 4.38 -1.82
CA ALA A 95 -5.70 4.69 -2.99
C ALA A 95 -4.87 4.88 -4.28
N SER A 96 -3.64 5.41 -4.14
CA SER A 96 -2.79 5.79 -5.26
C SER A 96 -2.53 4.65 -6.25
N GLN A 97 -2.52 3.39 -5.79
CA GLN A 97 -2.34 2.26 -6.69
C GLN A 97 -3.49 2.09 -7.68
N PHE A 98 -4.71 2.48 -7.30
CA PHE A 98 -5.90 2.23 -8.11
C PHE A 98 -5.89 3.07 -9.39
N ALA A 99 -5.20 4.23 -9.36
CA ALA A 99 -4.94 5.03 -10.54
C ALA A 99 -4.20 4.26 -11.65
N VAL A 100 -3.41 3.24 -11.28
CA VAL A 100 -2.66 2.39 -12.22
C VAL A 100 -3.35 1.04 -12.41
N ASN A 101 -3.76 0.39 -11.31
CA ASN A 101 -4.27 -0.97 -11.33
C ASN A 101 -5.67 -1.09 -11.94
N ILE A 102 -6.56 -0.11 -11.77
CA ILE A 102 -7.89 -0.13 -12.41
C ILE A 102 -7.78 -0.08 -13.94
N PRO A 103 -6.99 0.84 -14.54
CA PRO A 103 -6.73 0.81 -15.98
C PRO A 103 -6.15 -0.52 -16.49
N MET A 104 -5.26 -1.16 -15.72
CA MET A 104 -4.70 -2.48 -16.09
C MET A 104 -5.76 -3.58 -16.15
N ILE A 105 -6.72 -3.58 -15.21
CA ILE A 105 -7.88 -4.48 -15.26
C ILE A 105 -8.69 -4.24 -16.53
N GLY A 106 -8.91 -2.96 -16.88
CA GLY A 106 -9.62 -2.57 -18.10
C GLY A 106 -8.92 -3.08 -19.38
N LYS A 107 -7.60 -2.89 -19.49
CA LYS A 107 -6.79 -3.42 -20.61
C LYS A 107 -6.95 -4.93 -20.75
N ARG A 108 -6.83 -5.65 -19.63
CA ARG A 108 -6.95 -7.10 -19.60
C ARG A 108 -8.33 -7.59 -20.06
N ARG A 109 -9.41 -6.93 -19.64
CA ARG A 109 -10.78 -7.25 -20.08
C ARG A 109 -10.99 -7.03 -21.59
N ARG A 110 -10.22 -6.13 -22.21
CA ARG A 110 -10.22 -5.87 -23.65
C ARG A 110 -9.21 -6.71 -24.44
N ASN A 111 -8.56 -7.69 -23.79
CA ASN A 111 -7.46 -8.48 -24.37
C ASN A 111 -6.28 -7.64 -24.89
N GLU A 112 -6.08 -6.44 -24.32
CA GLU A 112 -4.91 -5.60 -24.60
C GLU A 112 -3.73 -6.03 -23.71
N PRO A 113 -2.48 -5.88 -24.19
CA PRO A 113 -1.30 -6.15 -23.37
C PRO A 113 -1.26 -5.22 -22.14
N GLY A 114 -1.44 -5.81 -20.97
CA GLY A 114 -1.24 -5.18 -19.66
C GLY A 114 0.16 -5.43 -19.12
N ALA A 115 0.65 -4.53 -18.27
CA ALA A 115 2.00 -4.67 -17.70
C ALA A 115 2.10 -5.79 -16.65
N TRP A 116 1.01 -6.08 -15.92
CA TRP A 116 0.92 -7.17 -14.94
C TRP A 116 -0.54 -7.60 -14.68
N PRO A 117 -0.78 -8.84 -14.21
CA PRO A 117 -2.12 -9.36 -13.94
C PRO A 117 -2.62 -8.97 -12.54
N VAL A 118 -3.35 -7.85 -12.44
CA VAL A 118 -3.83 -7.30 -11.14
C VAL A 118 -4.73 -8.28 -10.37
N LEU A 119 -5.63 -8.98 -11.06
CA LEU A 119 -6.62 -9.88 -10.45
C LEU A 119 -6.17 -11.35 -10.42
N GLU A 120 -4.85 -11.60 -10.43
CA GLU A 120 -4.31 -12.96 -10.29
C GLU A 120 -3.23 -13.06 -9.22
N GLY A 121 -3.23 -14.20 -8.53
CA GLY A 121 -2.20 -14.55 -7.57
C GLY A 121 -2.03 -13.50 -6.46
N PRO A 122 -0.78 -13.22 -6.03
CA PRO A 122 -0.53 -12.29 -4.94
C PRO A 122 -0.92 -10.83 -5.22
N MET A 123 -1.03 -10.42 -6.50
CA MET A 123 -1.46 -9.06 -6.85
C MET A 123 -2.91 -8.79 -6.45
N THR A 124 -3.79 -9.79 -6.55
CA THR A 124 -5.18 -9.66 -6.08
C THR A 124 -5.26 -9.40 -4.59
N PHE A 125 -4.41 -10.07 -3.83
CA PHE A 125 -4.36 -9.91 -2.38
C PHE A 125 -3.92 -8.49 -2.00
N ILE A 126 -2.88 -7.96 -2.66
CA ILE A 126 -2.45 -6.56 -2.47
C ILE A 126 -3.60 -5.61 -2.79
N PHE A 127 -4.21 -5.77 -3.98
CA PHE A 127 -5.30 -4.92 -4.44
C PHE A 127 -6.49 -4.90 -3.47
N ALA A 128 -6.89 -6.07 -2.97
CA ALA A 128 -8.02 -6.20 -2.05
C ALA A 128 -7.71 -5.61 -0.66
N THR A 129 -6.54 -5.90 -0.11
CA THR A 129 -6.14 -5.38 1.21
C THR A 129 -5.99 -3.86 1.19
N ASP A 130 -5.37 -3.31 0.14
CA ASP A 130 -5.26 -1.86 0.01
C ASP A 130 -6.63 -1.19 -0.21
N CYS A 131 -7.58 -1.87 -0.85
CA CYS A 131 -8.95 -1.36 -0.97
C CYS A 131 -9.62 -1.28 0.42
N ALA A 132 -9.48 -2.34 1.22
CA ALA A 132 -10.02 -2.40 2.57
C ALA A 132 -9.38 -1.34 3.49
N LEU A 133 -8.05 -1.18 3.46
CA LEU A 133 -7.35 -0.18 4.27
C LEU A 133 -7.61 1.24 3.78
N MET A 134 -7.68 1.48 2.48
CA MET A 134 -8.13 2.76 1.92
C MET A 134 -9.51 3.14 2.47
N ALA A 135 -10.48 2.22 2.36
CA ALA A 135 -11.85 2.47 2.82
C ALA A 135 -11.91 2.69 4.35
N ALA A 136 -11.24 1.86 5.13
CA ALA A 136 -11.21 1.98 6.59
C ALA A 136 -10.60 3.32 7.05
N ASN A 137 -9.47 3.72 6.47
CA ASN A 137 -8.83 5.01 6.77
C ASN A 137 -9.70 6.19 6.29
N GLY A 138 -10.29 6.10 5.09
CA GLY A 138 -11.16 7.15 4.55
C GLY A 138 -12.44 7.35 5.36
N LEU A 139 -13.11 6.26 5.77
CA LEU A 139 -14.29 6.31 6.63
C LEU A 139 -13.94 6.88 8.01
N PHE A 140 -12.82 6.48 8.59
CA PHE A 140 -12.33 7.04 9.85
C PHE A 140 -12.06 8.55 9.71
N ALA A 141 -11.45 8.98 8.60
CA ALA A 141 -11.18 10.38 8.32
C ALA A 141 -12.46 11.20 8.25
N VAL A 142 -13.45 10.77 7.46
CA VAL A 142 -14.75 11.46 7.33
C VAL A 142 -15.46 11.54 8.68
N TRP A 143 -15.52 10.43 9.42
CA TRP A 143 -16.19 10.38 10.72
C TRP A 143 -15.59 11.34 11.75
N ASN A 144 -14.28 11.59 11.72
CA ASN A 144 -13.59 12.47 12.67
C ASN A 144 -13.40 13.92 12.17
N ALA A 145 -13.78 14.20 10.92
CA ALA A 145 -13.75 15.55 10.33
C ALA A 145 -15.05 16.34 10.55
N LEU A 146 -16.18 15.60 10.67
CA LEU A 146 -17.50 16.09 11.03
C LEU A 146 -17.59 16.36 12.55
#